data_AF-A0A251VL07-F1
#
_entry.id   AF-A0A251VL07-F1
#
_cell.length_a   1.000
_cell.length_b   1.000
_cell.length_c   1.000
_cell.angle_alpha   90.00
_cell.angle_beta   90.00
_cell.angle_gamma   90.00
#
_symmetry.space_group_name_H-M   'P 1'
#
loop_
_entity.id
_entity.type
_entity.pdbx_description
1 polymer ?
#
loop_
_entity_poly.entity_id
_entity_poly.type
_entity_poly.pdbx_seq_one_letter_code
_entity_poly.pdbx_strand_id
1 'polypeptide(L)'
;MAPLVRLLCGRKQTMVKTSSLPILTLVTCFVCVYPESKSFRGKGYGPIPTKWKGDCGNDTFCNNKLIGAKYYNNGYQAKYGKMDPSMNSARDHNGHGSHTLSIAGGNFVPYVSYNTVWMGTAKGGSPQARVAAYKVCWPPSFLGVECDSADVVKGFETAVNDGVDVISASLGSHPTEYMNDALAIASFHAVKKGVTVVFSGGNKGPSSGTVTNVAPWVITVGASTIDREFQSFLFLANGLNLKGLSMPKPLPHPGFYTLINAANAKAETATEMDA
;
A
#
# COMPACT_ATOMS: atom_id res chain seq x y z
N MET A 1 7.32 5.97 -2.99
CA MET A 1 7.33 5.92 -1.51
C MET A 1 5.89 6.07 -1.05
N ALA A 2 5.22 4.98 -0.67
CA ALA A 2 3.84 5.09 -0.17
C ALA A 2 3.89 5.77 1.21
N PRO A 3 3.14 6.85 1.46
CA PRO A 3 3.14 7.49 2.76
C PRO A 3 2.71 6.49 3.83
N LEU A 4 3.42 6.47 4.95
CA LEU A 4 3.03 5.72 6.15
C LEU A 4 1.73 6.32 6.69
N VAL A 5 0.59 5.78 6.27
CA VAL A 5 -0.70 6.12 6.85
C VAL A 5 -0.84 5.37 8.17
N ARG A 6 -0.43 6.02 9.26
CA ARG A 6 -0.97 5.70 10.59
C ARG A 6 -2.27 6.50 10.69
N LEU A 7 -3.40 5.83 10.90
CA LEU A 7 -4.62 6.50 11.36
C LEU A 7 -4.26 7.23 12.67
N LEU A 8 -3.97 8.53 12.57
CA LEU A 8 -3.66 9.38 13.72
C LEU A 8 -4.96 9.66 14.46
N CYS A 9 -5.27 8.82 15.44
CA CYS A 9 -6.29 9.11 16.42
C CYS A 9 -5.67 9.95 17.55
N GLY A 10 -5.52 11.25 17.30
CA GLY A 10 -5.11 12.23 18.32
C GLY A 10 -6.31 12.66 19.16
N ARG A 11 -6.16 12.49 20.50
CA ARG A 11 -7.09 12.87 21.58
C ARG A 11 -8.38 12.05 21.71
N LYS A 12 -8.38 11.17 22.72
CA LYS A 12 -9.57 10.55 23.36
C LYS A 12 -10.75 10.31 22.39
N GLN A 13 -10.52 9.58 21.31
CA GLN A 13 -11.61 8.80 20.75
C GLN A 13 -11.36 7.37 21.19
N THR A 14 -12.28 6.89 22.00
CA THR A 14 -12.52 5.48 22.24
C THR A 14 -12.31 4.77 20.90
N MET A 15 -11.20 4.03 20.72
CA MET A 15 -11.27 2.87 19.83
C MET A 15 -12.55 2.20 20.26
N VAL A 16 -13.50 1.99 19.35
CA VAL A 16 -14.69 1.22 19.69
C VAL A 16 -14.14 -0.03 20.34
N LYS A 17 -14.28 -0.09 21.67
CA LYS A 17 -13.83 -1.20 22.47
C LYS A 17 -14.89 -2.20 22.14
N THR A 18 -14.72 -2.91 21.03
CA THR A 18 -15.58 -4.01 20.67
C THR A 18 -15.19 -5.11 21.63
N SER A 19 -15.79 -4.99 22.81
CA SER A 19 -15.86 -6.00 23.84
C SER A 19 -16.14 -7.34 23.15
N SER A 20 -15.24 -8.29 23.39
CA SER A 20 -15.53 -9.73 23.37
C SER A 20 -16.03 -10.39 22.08
N LEU A 21 -15.84 -9.80 20.90
CA LEU A 21 -16.12 -10.49 19.64
C LEU A 21 -14.91 -10.40 18.69
N PRO A 22 -14.50 -11.49 18.04
CA PRO A 22 -13.44 -11.47 17.03
C PRO A 22 -14.02 -10.79 15.79
N ILE A 23 -14.08 -9.46 15.83
CA ILE A 23 -14.51 -8.67 14.70
C ILE A 23 -13.44 -8.82 13.64
N LEU A 24 -13.73 -9.71 12.69
CA LEU A 24 -13.13 -9.75 11.38
C LEU A 24 -13.02 -8.28 10.94
N THR A 25 -11.81 -7.75 10.87
CA THR A 25 -11.55 -6.50 10.17
C THR A 25 -10.87 -6.97 8.92
N LEU A 26 -11.65 -7.36 7.92
CA LEU A 26 -11.06 -7.84 6.69
C LEU A 26 -10.52 -6.65 5.92
N VAL A 27 -9.23 -6.35 6.07
CA VAL A 27 -8.64 -5.28 5.30
C VAL A 27 -8.34 -5.77 3.90
N THR A 28 -9.00 -5.16 2.93
CA THR A 28 -8.74 -5.37 1.51
C THR A 28 -7.62 -4.45 1.06
N CYS A 29 -6.60 -5.00 0.38
CA CYS A 29 -5.70 -4.22 -0.47
C CYS A 29 -6.02 -4.43 -1.95
N PHE A 30 -6.19 -3.32 -2.66
CA PHE A 30 -6.54 -3.27 -4.07
C PHE A 30 -5.34 -3.31 -5.03
N VAL A 31 -4.25 -3.94 -4.64
CA VAL A 31 -3.06 -3.95 -5.50
C VAL A 31 -2.50 -5.35 -5.64
N CYS A 32 -2.30 -6.10 -4.54
CA CYS A 32 -1.76 -7.47 -4.53
C CYS A 32 -1.25 -7.83 -3.11
N VAL A 33 -0.75 -9.06 -2.92
CA VAL A 33 -0.06 -9.48 -1.70
C VAL A 33 1.14 -10.37 -2.01
N TYR A 34 2.21 -10.27 -1.22
CA TYR A 34 3.33 -11.21 -1.18
C TYR A 34 3.12 -12.17 0.01
N PRO A 35 2.49 -13.34 -0.21
CA PRO A 35 1.96 -14.17 0.87
C PRO A 35 3.02 -14.72 1.84
N GLU A 36 4.25 -14.93 1.36
CA GLU A 36 5.35 -15.50 2.14
C GLU A 36 5.90 -14.53 3.21
N SER A 37 5.48 -13.25 3.15
CA SER A 37 5.84 -12.27 4.17
C SER A 37 5.44 -12.73 5.57
N LYS A 38 6.35 -12.54 6.54
CA LYS A 38 6.10 -12.90 7.95
C LYS A 38 4.87 -12.18 8.52
N SER A 39 4.51 -11.02 7.97
CA SER A 39 3.32 -10.24 8.33
C SER A 39 2.01 -10.96 8.06
N PHE A 40 2.00 -11.98 7.18
CA PHE A 40 0.80 -12.72 6.77
C PHE A 40 0.81 -14.18 7.21
N ARG A 41 1.62 -14.53 8.22
CA ARG A 41 1.64 -15.88 8.80
C ARG A 41 0.36 -16.17 9.58
N GLY A 42 -0.29 -17.29 9.25
CA GLY A 42 -1.51 -17.79 9.89
C GLY A 42 -1.33 -18.53 11.22
N LYS A 43 -0.11 -18.76 11.70
CA LYS A 43 0.12 -19.47 12.98
C LYS A 43 -0.48 -18.69 14.14
N GLY A 44 -1.23 -19.36 15.01
CA GLY A 44 -1.90 -18.76 16.17
C GLY A 44 -3.28 -18.19 15.89
N TYR A 45 -3.78 -18.29 14.66
CA TYR A 45 -5.14 -17.90 14.30
C TYR A 45 -6.06 -19.12 14.35
N GLY A 46 -7.24 -18.96 14.96
CA GLY A 46 -8.31 -19.94 14.94
C GLY A 46 -8.91 -20.16 13.53
N PRO A 47 -10.00 -20.94 13.41
CA PRO A 47 -10.65 -21.17 12.12
C PRO A 47 -11.07 -19.87 11.43
N ILE A 48 -11.19 -19.93 10.10
CA ILE A 48 -11.72 -18.82 9.30
C ILE A 48 -13.19 -18.59 9.72
N PRO A 49 -13.63 -17.34 9.94
CA PRO A 49 -15.02 -17.07 10.36
C PRO A 49 -16.03 -17.58 9.35
N THR A 50 -17.12 -18.19 9.81
CA THR A 50 -18.18 -18.77 8.95
C THR A 50 -18.90 -17.76 8.07
N LYS A 51 -18.85 -16.47 8.42
CA LYS A 51 -19.40 -15.39 7.58
C LYS A 51 -18.57 -15.10 6.33
N TRP A 52 -17.31 -15.53 6.29
CA TRP A 52 -16.41 -15.35 5.16
C TRP A 52 -16.84 -16.26 4.01
N LYS A 53 -17.10 -15.66 2.85
CA LYS A 53 -17.52 -16.38 1.63
C LYS A 53 -16.47 -16.36 0.53
N GLY A 54 -15.39 -15.62 0.74
CA GLY A 54 -14.30 -15.57 -0.21
C GLY A 54 -13.45 -16.83 -0.21
N ASP A 55 -12.55 -16.85 -1.17
CA ASP A 55 -11.64 -17.95 -1.45
C ASP A 55 -10.30 -17.38 -1.93
N CYS A 56 -9.38 -18.26 -2.26
CA CYS A 56 -8.06 -17.89 -2.75
C CYS A 56 -7.85 -18.19 -4.22
N GLY A 57 -8.94 -18.36 -4.98
CA GLY A 57 -8.91 -18.75 -6.38
C GLY A 57 -7.97 -19.93 -6.60
N ASN A 58 -7.05 -19.76 -7.55
CA ASN A 58 -6.00 -20.72 -7.88
C ASN A 58 -4.72 -20.53 -7.05
N ASP A 59 -4.67 -19.53 -6.17
CA ASP A 59 -3.51 -19.22 -5.34
C ASP A 59 -3.48 -20.12 -4.09
N THR A 60 -2.47 -20.99 -3.99
CA THR A 60 -2.31 -21.95 -2.89
C THR A 60 -1.74 -21.35 -1.60
N PHE A 61 -1.52 -20.04 -1.56
CA PHE A 61 -0.73 -19.39 -0.50
C PHE A 61 -1.56 -18.86 0.68
N CYS A 62 -2.88 -19.04 0.65
CA CYS A 62 -3.74 -18.60 1.75
C CYS A 62 -3.61 -19.45 3.00
N ASN A 63 -3.94 -18.84 4.12
CA ASN A 63 -3.86 -19.44 5.44
C ASN A 63 -4.85 -18.76 6.40
N ASN A 64 -4.78 -19.08 7.69
CA ASN A 64 -5.66 -18.48 8.68
C ASN A 64 -5.43 -16.96 8.87
N LYS A 65 -4.40 -16.33 8.32
CA LYS A 65 -4.22 -14.86 8.33
C LYS A 65 -4.67 -14.23 7.02
N LEU A 66 -4.10 -14.68 5.91
CA LEU A 66 -4.51 -14.30 4.55
C LEU A 66 -5.59 -15.27 4.08
N ILE A 67 -6.86 -14.89 4.24
CA ILE A 67 -8.02 -15.76 4.03
C ILE A 67 -8.63 -15.65 2.62
N GLY A 68 -8.19 -14.66 1.84
CA GLY A 68 -8.66 -14.42 0.48
C GLY A 68 -7.58 -13.80 -0.40
N ALA A 69 -7.50 -14.26 -1.64
CA ALA A 69 -6.57 -13.76 -2.63
C ALA A 69 -7.18 -13.94 -4.03
N LYS A 70 -7.59 -12.84 -4.66
CA LYS A 70 -8.23 -12.81 -5.97
C LYS A 70 -7.59 -11.72 -6.83
N TYR A 71 -7.72 -11.85 -8.15
CA TYR A 71 -7.23 -10.87 -9.11
C TYR A 71 -8.23 -10.66 -10.23
N TYR A 72 -8.23 -9.47 -10.84
CA TYR A 72 -9.08 -9.09 -11.96
C TYR A 72 -8.26 -8.26 -12.93
N ASN A 73 -8.17 -8.71 -14.18
CA ASN A 73 -7.40 -8.07 -15.26
C ASN A 73 -8.13 -8.10 -16.60
N ASN A 74 -9.44 -8.29 -16.60
CA ASN A 74 -10.20 -8.37 -17.84
C ASN A 74 -10.30 -7.00 -18.51
N GLY A 75 -10.53 -5.94 -17.72
CA GLY A 75 -10.53 -4.56 -18.20
C GLY A 75 -9.16 -4.16 -18.72
N TYR A 76 -8.11 -4.46 -17.94
CA TYR A 76 -6.73 -4.24 -18.36
C TYR A 76 -6.38 -4.95 -19.67
N GLN A 77 -6.69 -6.24 -19.79
CA GLN A 77 -6.38 -7.03 -20.98
C GLN A 77 -7.16 -6.57 -22.22
N ALA A 78 -8.39 -6.08 -22.04
CA ALA A 78 -9.16 -5.50 -23.13
C ALA A 78 -8.51 -4.21 -23.69
N LYS A 79 -7.85 -3.42 -22.84
CA LYS A 79 -7.23 -2.15 -23.21
C LYS A 79 -5.77 -2.29 -23.70
N TYR A 80 -5.00 -3.18 -23.09
CA TYR A 80 -3.55 -3.32 -23.34
C TYR A 80 -3.14 -4.63 -24.00
N GLY A 81 -4.09 -5.54 -24.24
CA GLY A 81 -3.84 -6.86 -24.79
C GLY A 81 -3.53 -7.92 -23.72
N LYS A 82 -3.32 -9.16 -24.18
CA LYS A 82 -3.10 -10.31 -23.29
C LYS A 82 -1.84 -10.12 -22.44
N MET A 83 -1.96 -10.44 -21.16
CA MET A 83 -0.84 -10.46 -20.23
C MET A 83 -0.13 -11.82 -20.26
N ASP A 84 1.12 -11.84 -19.80
CA ASP A 84 1.80 -13.09 -19.47
C ASP A 84 0.95 -13.88 -18.45
N PRO A 85 0.54 -15.13 -18.78
CA PRO A 85 -0.20 -15.97 -17.85
C PRO A 85 0.49 -16.19 -16.50
N SER A 86 1.82 -16.09 -16.42
CA SER A 86 2.56 -16.17 -15.15
C SER A 86 2.16 -15.09 -14.14
N MET A 87 1.64 -13.96 -14.63
CA MET A 87 1.20 -12.83 -13.82
C MET A 87 -0.21 -12.98 -13.30
N ASN A 88 -1.01 -13.93 -13.81
CA ASN A 88 -2.41 -14.18 -13.47
C ASN A 88 -2.57 -14.79 -12.06
N SER A 89 -2.18 -14.02 -11.05
CA SER A 89 -2.27 -14.33 -9.62
C SER A 89 -2.44 -13.04 -8.83
N ALA A 90 -2.91 -13.15 -7.59
CA ALA A 90 -2.98 -12.04 -6.64
C ALA A 90 -1.59 -11.62 -6.12
N ARG A 91 -0.51 -12.26 -6.58
CA ARG A 91 0.85 -12.03 -6.13
C ARG A 91 1.33 -10.61 -6.44
N ASP A 92 1.98 -10.04 -5.44
CA ASP A 92 2.61 -8.73 -5.49
C ASP A 92 4.02 -8.80 -6.07
N HIS A 93 4.21 -8.06 -7.15
CA HIS A 93 5.48 -7.88 -7.85
C HIS A 93 5.99 -6.43 -7.78
N ASN A 94 5.23 -5.54 -7.12
CA ASN A 94 5.51 -4.11 -7.00
C ASN A 94 5.94 -3.71 -5.57
N GLY A 95 5.34 -4.33 -4.55
CA GLY A 95 5.54 -4.07 -3.12
C GLY A 95 4.46 -3.17 -2.51
N HIS A 96 3.77 -2.33 -3.30
CA HIS A 96 2.75 -1.41 -2.78
C HIS A 96 1.61 -2.14 -2.07
N GLY A 97 1.15 -3.26 -2.63
CA GLY A 97 0.04 -4.03 -2.09
C GLY A 97 0.37 -4.67 -0.74
N SER A 98 1.52 -5.34 -0.67
CA SER A 98 2.03 -5.97 0.54
C SER A 98 2.31 -4.94 1.64
N HIS A 99 2.90 -3.80 1.28
CA HIS A 99 3.22 -2.73 2.21
C HIS A 99 1.95 -2.17 2.87
N THR A 100 0.96 -1.77 2.07
CA THR A 100 -0.31 -1.21 2.56
C THR A 100 -1.12 -2.24 3.36
N LEU A 101 -1.21 -3.48 2.88
CA LEU A 101 -1.92 -4.56 3.60
C LEU A 101 -1.26 -4.86 4.95
N SER A 102 0.06 -4.83 5.03
CA SER A 102 0.80 -5.05 6.28
C SER A 102 0.65 -3.88 7.28
N ILE A 103 0.51 -2.63 6.80
CA ILE A 103 0.23 -1.46 7.66
C ILE A 103 -1.14 -1.61 8.33
N ALA A 104 -2.13 -2.08 7.60
CA ALA A 104 -3.48 -2.16 8.14
C ALA A 104 -3.67 -3.41 9.03
N GLY A 105 -3.27 -4.57 8.50
CA GLY A 105 -3.56 -5.88 9.11
C GLY A 105 -2.33 -6.77 9.29
N GLY A 106 -1.09 -6.28 9.21
CA GLY A 106 0.10 -7.12 9.39
C GLY A 106 0.21 -7.69 10.81
N ASN A 107 0.60 -8.97 10.92
CA ASN A 107 0.90 -9.61 12.20
C ASN A 107 2.17 -9.01 12.84
N PHE A 108 2.41 -9.32 14.11
CA PHE A 108 3.65 -8.95 14.79
C PHE A 108 4.84 -9.69 14.19
N VAL A 109 5.84 -8.94 13.70
CA VAL A 109 7.08 -9.46 13.17
C VAL A 109 8.26 -8.82 13.90
N PRO A 110 8.91 -9.51 14.83
CA PRO A 110 10.05 -8.98 15.57
C PRO A 110 11.32 -8.95 14.70
N TYR A 111 12.29 -8.15 15.12
CA TYR A 111 13.63 -8.04 14.53
C TYR A 111 13.62 -7.67 13.04
N VAL A 112 12.70 -6.78 12.64
CA VAL A 112 12.69 -6.22 11.30
C VAL A 112 13.42 -4.88 11.31
N SER A 113 14.14 -4.61 10.23
CA SER A 113 14.84 -3.35 9.97
C SER A 113 14.74 -3.02 8.48
N TYR A 114 15.00 -1.77 8.13
CA TYR A 114 15.16 -1.36 6.74
C TYR A 114 16.63 -1.01 6.52
N ASN A 115 17.31 -1.73 5.62
CA ASN A 115 18.76 -1.60 5.38
C ASN A 115 19.59 -1.59 6.67
N THR A 116 19.31 -2.53 7.60
CA THR A 116 19.93 -2.64 8.95
C THR A 116 19.69 -1.47 9.90
N VAL A 117 18.95 -0.44 9.47
CA VAL A 117 18.59 0.70 10.32
C VAL A 117 17.27 0.44 11.03
N TRP A 118 17.19 0.85 12.30
CA TRP A 118 15.98 0.86 13.12
C TRP A 118 15.33 -0.51 13.27
N MET A 119 15.99 -1.39 14.03
CA MET A 119 15.44 -2.69 14.39
C MET A 119 14.26 -2.54 15.36
N GLY A 120 13.18 -3.24 15.07
CA GLY A 120 12.02 -3.28 15.95
C GLY A 120 11.02 -4.36 15.57
N THR A 121 9.81 -4.24 16.11
CA THR A 121 8.69 -5.12 15.78
C THR A 121 7.72 -4.39 14.86
N ALA A 122 7.58 -4.82 13.62
CA ALA A 122 6.53 -4.33 12.74
C ALA A 122 5.20 -5.00 13.10
N LYS A 123 4.11 -4.22 13.03
CA LYS A 123 2.74 -4.70 13.14
C LYS A 123 1.79 -3.75 12.43
N GLY A 124 0.62 -4.25 12.04
CA GLY A 124 -0.44 -3.41 11.53
C GLY A 124 -1.19 -2.63 12.62
N GLY A 125 -2.12 -1.79 12.16
CA GLY A 125 -3.12 -1.14 13.03
C GLY A 125 -3.96 -2.17 13.79
N SER A 126 -4.41 -3.22 13.10
CA SER A 126 -5.12 -4.36 13.68
C SER A 126 -4.37 -5.68 13.42
N PRO A 127 -3.39 -6.05 14.27
CA PRO A 127 -2.56 -7.22 14.02
C PRO A 127 -3.31 -8.55 14.03
N GLN A 128 -4.45 -8.64 14.71
CA GLN A 128 -5.29 -9.85 14.80
C GLN A 128 -6.38 -9.92 13.70
N ALA A 129 -6.50 -8.91 12.85
CA ALA A 129 -7.39 -8.92 11.69
C ALA A 129 -7.08 -10.11 10.76
N ARG A 130 -8.08 -10.64 10.04
CA ARG A 130 -7.81 -11.44 8.84
C ARG A 130 -7.64 -10.48 7.67
N VAL A 131 -6.89 -10.86 6.64
CA VAL A 131 -6.64 -10.01 5.48
C VAL A 131 -7.05 -10.73 4.20
N ALA A 132 -7.50 -9.97 3.21
CA ALA A 132 -7.77 -10.45 1.86
C ALA A 132 -7.18 -9.47 0.84
N ALA A 133 -6.76 -9.99 -0.30
CA ALA A 133 -6.19 -9.18 -1.38
C ALA A 133 -7.03 -9.33 -2.65
N TYR A 134 -7.36 -8.21 -3.27
CA TYR A 134 -8.10 -8.15 -4.53
C TYR A 134 -7.27 -7.31 -5.50
N LYS A 135 -6.42 -7.97 -6.28
CA LYS A 135 -5.53 -7.31 -7.23
C LYS A 135 -6.32 -6.83 -8.44
N VAL A 136 -6.35 -5.51 -8.63
CA VAL A 136 -7.04 -4.85 -9.77
C VAL A 136 -6.11 -3.95 -10.57
N CYS A 137 -4.82 -3.96 -10.22
CA CYS A 137 -3.80 -3.08 -10.78
C CYS A 137 -2.66 -3.91 -11.37
N TRP A 138 -2.18 -3.51 -12.55
CA TRP A 138 -1.31 -4.32 -13.39
C TRP A 138 -0.20 -3.49 -14.05
N PRO A 139 1.05 -3.98 -14.05
CA PRO A 139 2.12 -3.44 -14.87
C PRO A 139 2.23 -4.19 -16.23
N PRO A 140 2.89 -3.60 -17.24
CA PRO A 140 3.21 -2.19 -17.39
C PRO A 140 2.17 -1.47 -18.25
N SER A 141 1.71 -0.30 -17.79
CA SER A 141 1.15 0.70 -18.70
C SER A 141 2.22 1.74 -19.04
N PHE A 142 2.00 2.51 -20.11
CA PHE A 142 2.91 3.58 -20.57
C PHE A 142 3.26 4.61 -19.47
N LEU A 143 2.48 4.67 -18.38
CA LEU A 143 2.62 5.57 -17.23
C LEU A 143 2.94 4.85 -15.91
N GLY A 144 3.17 3.54 -15.92
CA GLY A 144 3.50 2.75 -14.73
C GLY A 144 2.52 1.60 -14.46
N VAL A 145 1.79 1.68 -13.34
CA VAL A 145 0.78 0.68 -12.95
C VAL A 145 -0.61 1.22 -13.31
N GLU A 146 -1.40 0.46 -14.07
CA GLU A 146 -2.79 0.81 -14.39
C GLU A 146 -3.76 0.01 -13.53
N CYS A 147 -4.79 0.66 -13.02
CA CYS A 147 -5.95 0.00 -12.42
C CYS A 147 -7.18 0.32 -13.28
N ASP A 148 -7.61 -0.63 -14.09
CA ASP A 148 -8.76 -0.39 -14.96
C ASP A 148 -10.05 -0.29 -14.14
N SER A 149 -10.92 0.67 -14.47
CA SER A 149 -12.16 0.93 -13.75
C SER A 149 -13.06 -0.30 -13.64
N ALA A 150 -13.12 -1.14 -14.67
CA ALA A 150 -13.94 -2.36 -14.65
C ALA A 150 -13.38 -3.39 -13.66
N ASP A 151 -12.06 -3.57 -13.64
CA ASP A 151 -11.38 -4.48 -12.71
C ASP A 151 -11.51 -3.97 -11.26
N VAL A 152 -11.40 -2.65 -11.04
CA VAL A 152 -11.60 -2.01 -9.73
C VAL A 152 -13.02 -2.26 -9.22
N VAL A 153 -14.05 -1.96 -10.02
CA VAL A 153 -15.45 -2.17 -9.62
C VAL A 153 -15.69 -3.66 -9.32
N LYS A 154 -15.13 -4.57 -10.12
CA LYS A 154 -15.28 -6.01 -9.89
C LYS A 154 -14.62 -6.47 -8.58
N GLY A 155 -13.46 -5.91 -8.25
CA GLY A 155 -12.79 -6.19 -6.99
C GLY A 155 -13.60 -5.69 -5.79
N PHE A 156 -14.20 -4.50 -5.87
CA PHE A 156 -15.11 -3.98 -4.82
C PHE A 156 -16.35 -4.84 -4.65
N GLU A 157 -17.01 -5.20 -5.76
CA GLU A 157 -18.18 -6.08 -5.74
C GLU A 157 -17.84 -7.41 -5.06
N THR A 158 -16.72 -8.03 -5.45
CA THR A 158 -16.32 -9.32 -4.88
C THR A 158 -15.95 -9.19 -3.41
N ALA A 159 -15.22 -8.14 -3.02
CA ALA A 159 -14.89 -7.86 -1.63
C ALA A 159 -16.15 -7.77 -0.75
N VAL A 160 -17.16 -7.02 -1.19
CA VAL A 160 -18.44 -6.90 -0.48
C VAL A 160 -19.16 -8.24 -0.39
N ASN A 161 -19.22 -8.99 -1.50
CA ASN A 161 -19.90 -10.30 -1.54
C ASN A 161 -19.21 -11.36 -0.69
N ASP A 162 -17.87 -11.32 -0.61
CA ASP A 162 -17.07 -12.21 0.22
C ASP A 162 -17.25 -11.93 1.72
N GLY A 163 -17.82 -10.76 2.08
CA GLY A 163 -18.17 -10.39 3.45
C GLY A 163 -17.08 -9.60 4.17
N VAL A 164 -16.35 -8.73 3.45
CA VAL A 164 -15.37 -7.82 4.07
C VAL A 164 -16.05 -6.80 4.98
N ASP A 165 -15.34 -6.40 6.04
CA ASP A 165 -15.83 -5.39 6.97
C ASP A 165 -15.28 -3.98 6.66
N VAL A 166 -14.03 -3.89 6.19
CA VAL A 166 -13.33 -2.62 5.90
C VAL A 166 -12.50 -2.72 4.63
N ILE A 167 -12.81 -1.89 3.63
CA ILE A 167 -11.98 -1.75 2.44
C ILE A 167 -10.93 -0.66 2.67
N SER A 168 -9.65 -1.01 2.49
CA SER A 168 -8.53 -0.06 2.51
C SER A 168 -7.91 0.08 1.12
N ALA A 169 -8.39 1.03 0.35
CA ALA A 169 -7.95 1.21 -1.02
C ALA A 169 -6.97 2.40 -1.12
N SER A 170 -5.69 2.11 -1.37
CA SER A 170 -4.70 3.14 -1.72
C SER A 170 -4.71 3.37 -3.23
N LEU A 171 -5.87 3.80 -3.73
CA LEU A 171 -6.16 4.14 -5.12
C LEU A 171 -6.70 5.57 -5.19
N GLY A 172 -6.56 6.21 -6.35
CA GLY A 172 -7.14 7.51 -6.61
C GLY A 172 -6.85 7.99 -8.02
N SER A 173 -7.82 8.69 -8.61
CA SER A 173 -7.72 9.40 -9.89
C SER A 173 -8.04 10.87 -9.69
N HIS A 174 -8.04 11.68 -10.76
CA HIS A 174 -8.56 13.04 -10.64
C HIS A 174 -10.05 12.98 -10.30
N PRO A 175 -10.52 13.80 -9.34
CA PRO A 175 -11.92 13.81 -8.94
C PRO A 175 -12.79 14.24 -10.14
N THR A 176 -13.79 13.43 -10.46
CA THR A 176 -14.83 13.72 -11.44
C THR A 176 -16.20 13.67 -10.77
N GLU A 177 -17.26 14.01 -11.50
CA GLU A 177 -18.63 13.83 -11.02
C GLU A 177 -18.86 12.38 -10.53
N TYR A 178 -19.56 12.21 -9.41
CA TYR A 178 -19.64 10.90 -8.73
C TYR A 178 -20.18 9.77 -9.61
N MET A 179 -21.07 10.07 -10.54
CA MET A 179 -21.64 9.09 -11.49
C MET A 179 -20.68 8.71 -12.62
N ASN A 180 -19.55 9.41 -12.73
CA ASN A 180 -18.48 9.16 -13.70
C ASN A 180 -17.18 8.72 -13.01
N ASP A 181 -17.21 8.51 -11.69
CA ASP A 181 -16.07 8.06 -10.90
C ASP A 181 -16.32 6.61 -10.43
N ALA A 182 -15.54 5.68 -10.99
CA ALA A 182 -15.64 4.26 -10.66
C ALA A 182 -15.38 3.97 -9.17
N LEU A 183 -14.46 4.70 -8.52
CA LEU A 183 -14.19 4.56 -7.09
C LEU A 183 -15.36 5.10 -6.26
N ALA A 184 -15.96 6.21 -6.66
CA ALA A 184 -17.14 6.76 -6.00
C ALA A 184 -18.32 5.78 -6.08
N ILE A 185 -18.63 5.27 -7.29
CA ILE A 185 -19.72 4.29 -7.49
C ILE A 185 -19.47 3.01 -6.69
N ALA A 186 -18.28 2.41 -6.83
CA ALA A 186 -17.96 1.15 -6.17
C ALA A 186 -18.01 1.28 -4.64
N SER A 187 -17.47 2.38 -4.10
CA SER A 187 -17.49 2.64 -2.67
C SER A 187 -18.89 2.96 -2.14
N PHE A 188 -19.75 3.62 -2.91
CA PHE A 188 -21.14 3.89 -2.53
C PHE A 188 -21.89 2.58 -2.29
N HIS A 189 -21.76 1.62 -3.20
CA HIS A 189 -22.38 0.30 -3.06
C HIS A 189 -21.83 -0.50 -1.87
N ALA A 190 -20.53 -0.40 -1.60
CA ALA A 190 -19.92 -1.02 -0.42
C ALA A 190 -20.47 -0.43 0.88
N VAL A 191 -20.51 0.90 1.00
CA VAL A 191 -21.04 1.60 2.18
C VAL A 191 -22.53 1.32 2.39
N LYS A 192 -23.32 1.27 1.31
CA LYS A 192 -24.74 0.87 1.36
C LYS A 192 -24.93 -0.55 1.90
N LYS A 193 -23.94 -1.42 1.78
CA LYS A 193 -23.92 -2.79 2.32
C LYS A 193 -23.27 -2.88 3.72
N GLY A 194 -22.96 -1.75 4.34
CA GLY A 194 -22.38 -1.69 5.68
C GLY A 194 -20.86 -1.87 5.73
N VAL A 195 -20.17 -1.82 4.58
CA VAL A 195 -18.71 -1.92 4.50
C VAL A 195 -18.08 -0.53 4.59
N THR A 196 -17.17 -0.33 5.53
CA THR A 196 -16.45 0.96 5.64
C THR A 196 -15.37 1.04 4.56
N VAL A 197 -15.28 2.16 3.85
CA VAL A 197 -14.27 2.37 2.81
C VAL A 197 -13.32 3.50 3.21
N VAL A 198 -12.01 3.21 3.14
CA VAL A 198 -10.92 4.14 3.45
C VAL A 198 -10.07 4.34 2.20
N PHE A 199 -9.89 5.60 1.79
CA PHE A 199 -9.09 6.03 0.66
C PHE A 199 -7.96 6.99 1.06
N SER A 200 -6.90 7.06 0.25
CA SER A 200 -5.88 8.10 0.37
C SER A 200 -6.36 9.44 -0.20
N GLY A 201 -5.93 10.56 0.37
CA GLY A 201 -6.18 11.91 -0.17
C GLY A 201 -5.42 12.25 -1.46
N GLY A 202 -4.47 11.41 -1.87
CA GLY A 202 -3.62 11.63 -3.04
C GLY A 202 -2.30 12.34 -2.69
N ASN A 203 -1.36 12.32 -3.63
CA ASN A 203 0.02 12.81 -3.44
C ASN A 203 0.36 14.05 -4.30
N LYS A 204 -0.66 14.78 -4.79
CA LYS A 204 -0.50 15.92 -5.70
C LYS A 204 -0.48 17.29 -5.01
N GLY A 205 -0.45 17.32 -3.68
CA GLY A 205 -0.33 18.56 -2.92
C GLY A 205 0.98 19.31 -3.20
N PRO A 206 1.17 20.51 -2.62
CA PRO A 206 0.38 21.09 -1.53
C PRO A 206 -0.70 22.09 -1.97
N SER A 207 -0.87 22.34 -3.27
CA SER A 207 -1.84 23.32 -3.79
C SER A 207 -3.28 22.99 -3.40
N SER A 208 -4.13 24.01 -3.28
CA SER A 208 -5.57 23.82 -3.02
C SER A 208 -6.24 22.97 -4.10
N GLY A 209 -7.21 22.15 -3.72
CA GLY A 209 -8.02 21.36 -4.66
C GLY A 209 -7.34 20.10 -5.22
N THR A 210 -6.24 19.63 -4.63
CA THR A 210 -5.50 18.44 -5.12
C THR A 210 -5.96 17.10 -4.54
N VAL A 211 -6.99 17.08 -3.69
CA VAL A 211 -7.51 15.86 -3.06
C VAL A 211 -8.26 15.01 -4.11
N THR A 212 -7.98 13.71 -4.17
CA THR A 212 -8.50 12.83 -5.23
C THR A 212 -9.82 12.14 -4.90
N ASN A 213 -9.96 11.61 -3.69
CA ASN A 213 -11.14 10.85 -3.27
C ASN A 213 -12.05 11.75 -2.43
N VAL A 214 -13.05 12.37 -3.06
CA VAL A 214 -13.88 13.43 -2.42
C VAL A 214 -15.33 13.02 -2.15
N ALA A 215 -15.66 11.74 -2.37
CA ALA A 215 -17.01 11.24 -2.12
C ALA A 215 -17.38 11.36 -0.62
N PRO A 216 -18.60 11.80 -0.27
CA PRO A 216 -18.95 12.09 1.12
C PRO A 216 -19.15 10.84 2.00
N TRP A 217 -19.31 9.65 1.38
CA TRP A 217 -19.54 8.39 2.09
C TRP A 217 -18.25 7.62 2.44
N VAL A 218 -17.07 8.11 2.05
CA VAL A 218 -15.79 7.44 2.30
C VAL A 218 -14.94 8.20 3.31
N ILE A 219 -13.98 7.50 3.92
CA ILE A 219 -12.97 8.11 4.78
C ILE A 219 -11.76 8.45 3.92
N THR A 220 -11.51 9.73 3.69
CA THR A 220 -10.34 10.21 2.94
C THR A 220 -9.23 10.64 3.88
N VAL A 221 -8.04 10.03 3.73
CA VAL A 221 -6.94 10.17 4.69
C VAL A 221 -5.77 10.96 4.10
N GLY A 222 -5.42 12.07 4.74
CA GLY A 222 -4.20 12.83 4.47
C GLY A 222 -2.96 12.18 5.12
N ALA A 223 -1.78 12.46 4.57
CA ALA A 223 -0.51 12.01 5.12
C ALA A 223 0.14 13.10 5.97
N SER A 224 0.79 12.70 7.06
CA SER A 224 1.58 13.59 7.93
C SER A 224 2.85 12.88 8.38
N THR A 225 3.79 13.65 8.91
CA THR A 225 5.04 13.13 9.46
C THR A 225 4.83 12.55 10.87
N ILE A 226 5.79 11.74 11.30
CA ILE A 226 5.92 11.27 12.68
C ILE A 226 7.18 11.88 13.30
N ASP A 227 7.37 11.68 14.60
CA ASP A 227 8.54 12.10 15.37
C ASP A 227 9.86 11.47 14.89
N ARG A 228 9.79 10.32 14.19
CA ARG A 228 10.97 9.65 13.62
C ARG A 228 11.42 10.28 12.30
N GLU A 229 12.71 10.58 12.24
CA GLU A 229 13.41 11.10 11.06
C GLU A 229 14.52 10.15 10.59
N PHE A 230 14.65 9.94 9.28
CA PHE A 230 15.74 9.15 8.70
C PHE A 230 16.91 10.07 8.35
N GLN A 231 17.85 10.16 9.28
CA GLN A 231 19.01 11.04 9.18
C GLN A 231 20.20 10.28 8.59
N SER A 232 20.90 10.93 7.67
CA SER A 232 22.15 10.44 7.09
C SER A 232 23.20 11.53 7.23
N PHE A 233 24.33 11.19 7.84
CA PHE A 233 25.42 12.13 8.05
C PHE A 233 26.47 11.96 6.95
N LEU A 234 26.86 13.07 6.33
CA LEU A 234 27.95 13.15 5.37
C LEU A 234 29.15 13.82 6.05
N PHE A 235 30.21 13.05 6.24
CA PHE A 235 31.49 13.53 6.76
C PHE A 235 32.42 13.85 5.60
N LEU A 236 32.84 15.10 5.50
CA LEU A 236 33.82 15.54 4.51
C LEU A 236 35.23 15.48 5.10
N ALA A 237 36.23 15.27 4.24
CA ALA A 237 37.64 15.18 4.66
C ALA A 237 38.16 16.46 5.33
N ASN A 238 37.53 17.62 5.06
CA ASN A 238 37.85 18.89 5.71
C ASN A 238 37.24 19.05 7.12
N GLY A 239 36.61 18.01 7.66
CA GLY A 239 35.98 18.02 8.98
C GLY A 239 34.54 18.53 9.01
N LEU A 240 33.98 18.99 7.88
CA LEU A 240 32.58 19.41 7.82
C LEU A 240 31.65 18.19 7.94
N ASN A 241 30.68 18.29 8.85
CA ASN A 241 29.64 17.28 9.04
C ASN A 241 28.28 17.84 8.62
N LEU A 242 27.68 17.24 7.59
CA LEU A 242 26.40 17.65 7.03
C LEU A 242 25.33 16.63 7.39
N LYS A 243 24.27 17.11 8.05
CA LYS A 243 23.08 16.31 8.32
C LYS A 243 22.15 16.37 7.10
N GLY A 244 22.00 15.24 6.40
CA GLY A 244 21.03 15.04 5.34
C GLY A 244 19.87 14.13 5.76
N LEU A 245 18.89 14.02 4.87
CA LEU A 245 17.74 13.13 5.01
C LEU A 245 17.75 12.11 3.88
N SER A 246 18.00 10.85 4.21
CA SER A 246 17.93 9.76 3.23
C SER A 246 17.79 8.41 3.92
N MET A 247 17.46 7.38 3.14
CA MET A 247 17.46 5.99 3.60
C MET A 247 18.48 5.20 2.75
N PRO A 248 19.79 5.46 2.93
CA PRO A 248 20.80 4.91 2.06
C PRO A 248 20.93 3.40 2.27
N LYS A 249 21.39 2.71 1.24
CA LYS A 249 22.04 1.42 1.44
C LYS A 249 23.48 1.69 1.91
N PRO A 250 24.06 0.83 2.75
CA PRO A 250 25.48 0.92 3.08
C PRO A 250 26.34 0.99 1.81
N LEU A 251 27.37 1.83 1.81
CA LEU A 251 28.34 1.86 0.73
C LEU A 251 29.13 0.54 0.69
N PRO A 252 29.62 0.11 -0.49
CA PRO A 252 30.28 -1.20 -0.64
C PRO A 252 31.51 -1.36 0.25
N HIS A 253 32.23 -0.25 0.51
CA HIS A 253 33.42 -0.25 1.35
C HIS A 253 33.33 0.89 2.38
N PRO A 254 33.79 0.68 3.62
CA PRO A 254 33.93 1.75 4.58
C PRO A 254 35.10 2.67 4.17
N GLY A 255 34.88 3.98 4.14
CA GLY A 255 35.95 4.94 3.88
C GLY A 255 35.48 6.26 3.26
N PHE A 256 36.44 7.16 3.05
CA PHE A 256 36.22 8.37 2.26
C PHE A 256 36.27 8.05 0.77
N TYR A 257 35.33 8.64 0.03
CA TYR A 257 35.29 8.58 -1.42
C TYR A 257 35.61 9.95 -1.99
N THR A 258 36.28 9.99 -3.14
CA THR A 258 36.51 11.23 -3.88
C THR A 258 35.18 11.82 -4.31
N LEU A 259 34.94 13.07 -3.93
CA LEU A 259 33.79 13.85 -4.40
C LEU A 259 34.21 14.65 -5.63
N ILE A 260 33.38 14.64 -6.66
CA ILE A 260 33.51 15.47 -7.85
C ILE A 260 32.19 16.21 -8.06
N ASN A 261 32.27 17.50 -8.38
CA ASN A 261 31.11 18.23 -8.89
C ASN A 261 30.87 17.75 -10.33
N ALA A 262 29.62 17.41 -10.69
CA ALA A 262 29.28 16.94 -12.02
C ALA A 262 29.77 17.90 -13.13
N ALA A 263 29.73 19.22 -12.90
CA ALA A 263 30.25 20.22 -13.83
C ALA A 263 31.76 20.05 -14.13
N ASN A 264 32.53 19.48 -13.20
CA ASN A 264 33.95 19.18 -13.37
C ASN A 264 34.20 17.79 -13.98
N ALA A 265 33.16 16.95 -14.10
CA ALA A 265 33.22 15.61 -14.69
C ALA A 265 32.69 15.58 -16.14
N LYS A 266 32.25 16.72 -16.68
CA LYS A 266 31.67 16.82 -18.02
C LYS A 266 32.73 16.57 -19.10
N ALA A 267 32.29 16.03 -20.24
CA ALA A 267 33.13 15.99 -21.44
C ALA A 267 33.48 17.42 -21.89
N GLU A 268 34.64 17.61 -22.53
CA GLU A 268 35.10 18.95 -22.95
C GLU A 268 34.08 19.70 -23.82
N THR A 269 33.30 18.96 -24.62
CA THR A 269 32.27 19.48 -25.51
C THR A 269 30.90 19.68 -24.87
N ALA A 270 30.68 19.19 -23.65
CA ALA A 270 29.41 19.30 -22.94
C ALA A 270 29.31 20.61 -22.17
N THR A 271 28.12 21.18 -22.08
CA THR A 271 27.85 22.37 -21.25
C THR A 271 27.68 21.99 -19.78
N GLU A 272 27.68 22.97 -18.88
CA GLU A 272 27.39 22.70 -17.46
C GLU A 272 25.94 22.27 -17.21
N MET A 273 25.00 22.60 -18.12
CA MET A 273 23.62 22.10 -18.03
C MET A 273 23.51 20.62 -18.43
N ASP A 274 24.46 20.11 -19.20
CA ASP A 274 24.47 18.71 -19.63
C ASP A 274 25.04 17.77 -18.56
N ALA A 275 25.58 18.31 -17.46
CA ALA A 275 26.22 17.60 -16.35
C ALA A 275 25.33 17.55 -15.10
#